data_AF-A0A8T5NTC4-F1
#
_entry.id   AF-A0A8T5NTC4-F1
#
_cell.length_a   1.000
_cell.length_b   1.000
_cell.length_c   1.000
_cell.angle_alpha   90.00
_cell.angle_beta   90.00
_cell.angle_gamma   90.00
#
_symmetry.space_group_name_H-M   'P 1'
#
loop_
_entity.id
_entity.type
_entity.pdbx_description
1 polymer ?
#
loop_
_entity_poly.entity_id
_entity_poly.type
_entity_poly.pdbx_seq_one_letter_code
_entity_poly.pdbx_strand_id
1 'polypeptide(L)'
;DFGVPCDGMRTAGAVLYLVSKSKGNLEKSLTKSILLGGDTDSTASIVCGIIAINEGLNSLPSFLFDKLENDKYGRDYLISLGQQLSAK
;
A
#
# COMPACT_ATOMS: atom_id res chain seq x y z
N ASP A 1 1.32 -24.06 -3.03
CA ASP A 1 1.13 -22.87 -3.87
C ASP A 1 0.27 -21.84 -3.14
N PHE A 2 0.92 -20.89 -2.48
CA PHE A 2 0.31 -19.96 -1.54
C PHE A 2 0.47 -18.53 -2.08
N GLY A 3 -0.57 -18.01 -2.75
CA GLY A 3 -0.67 -16.59 -3.14
C GLY A 3 0.15 -16.15 -4.37
N VAL A 4 0.29 -14.84 -4.56
CA VAL A 4 0.99 -14.25 -5.71
C VAL A 4 2.50 -14.53 -5.59
N PRO A 5 3.13 -15.20 -6.56
CA PRO A 5 4.58 -15.40 -6.49
C PRO A 5 5.31 -14.07 -6.70
N CYS A 6 6.53 -13.97 -6.15
CA CYS A 6 7.42 -12.83 -6.30
C CYS A 6 7.91 -12.72 -7.77
N ASP A 7 7.03 -12.23 -8.64
CA ASP A 7 7.19 -12.02 -10.07
C ASP A 7 6.51 -10.71 -10.45
N GLY A 8 7.22 -9.84 -11.16
CA GLY A 8 6.74 -8.48 -11.43
C GLY A 8 5.46 -8.45 -12.25
N MET A 9 5.29 -9.33 -13.25
CA MET A 9 4.09 -9.35 -14.09
C MET A 9 2.88 -9.85 -13.31
N ARG A 10 3.05 -10.91 -12.51
CA ARG A 10 1.98 -11.45 -11.67
C ARG A 10 1.57 -10.49 -10.56
N THR A 11 2.54 -9.82 -9.94
CA THR A 11 2.29 -8.78 -8.93
C THR A 11 1.53 -7.60 -9.53
N ALA A 12 1.96 -7.09 -10.68
CA ALA A 12 1.26 -6.01 -11.37
C ALA A 12 -0.18 -6.41 -11.73
N GLY A 13 -0.39 -7.63 -12.25
CA GLY A 13 -1.73 -8.15 -12.55
C GLY A 13 -2.62 -8.23 -11.31
N ALA A 14 -2.09 -8.72 -10.19
CA ALA A 14 -2.80 -8.78 -8.91
C ALA A 14 -3.18 -7.40 -8.38
N VAL A 15 -2.25 -6.44 -8.41
CA VAL A 15 -2.48 -5.04 -8.02
C VAL A 15 -3.62 -4.44 -8.84
N LEU A 16 -3.56 -4.53 -10.17
CA LEU A 16 -4.59 -3.97 -11.05
C LEU A 16 -5.96 -4.57 -10.77
N TYR A 17 -6.02 -5.88 -10.56
CA TYR A 17 -7.25 -6.56 -10.16
C TYR A 17 -7.80 -6.00 -8.84
N LEU A 18 -6.98 -5.92 -7.79
CA LEU A 18 -7.39 -5.44 -6.47
C LEU A 18 -7.86 -3.98 -6.51
N VAL A 19 -7.11 -3.09 -7.17
CA VAL A 19 -7.48 -1.68 -7.35
C VAL A 19 -8.82 -1.57 -8.08
N SER A 20 -9.04 -2.33 -9.15
CA SER A 20 -10.32 -2.33 -9.89
C SER A 20 -11.53 -2.78 -9.04
N LYS A 21 -11.29 -3.51 -7.95
CA LYS A 21 -12.32 -4.03 -7.03
C LYS A 21 -12.36 -3.32 -5.67
N SER A 22 -11.51 -2.31 -5.47
CA SER A 22 -11.37 -1.57 -4.21
C SER A 22 -12.59 -0.71 -3.89
N LYS A 23 -13.22 -0.13 -4.91
CA LYS A 23 -14.26 0.91 -4.80
C LYS A 23 -13.84 2.07 -3.88
N GLY A 24 -12.56 2.45 -3.88
CA GLY A 24 -12.04 3.57 -3.08
C GLY A 24 -11.92 3.29 -1.57
N ASN A 25 -12.14 2.05 -1.10
CA ASN A 25 -11.96 1.74 0.32
C ASN A 25 -10.55 1.20 0.59
N LEU A 26 -9.68 2.01 1.20
CA LEU A 26 -8.27 1.68 1.45
C LEU A 26 -8.10 0.52 2.42
N GLU A 27 -8.76 0.56 3.59
CA GLU A 27 -8.68 -0.50 4.62
C GLU A 27 -9.06 -1.88 4.07
N LYS A 28 -10.18 -1.94 3.33
CA LYS A 28 -10.65 -3.18 2.70
C LYS A 28 -9.69 -3.66 1.64
N SER A 29 -9.05 -2.75 0.92
CA SER A 29 -8.10 -3.09 -0.14
C SER A 29 -6.79 -3.60 0.42
N LEU A 30 -6.29 -3.00 1.51
CA LEU A 30 -5.18 -3.52 2.29
C LEU A 30 -5.48 -4.93 2.79
N THR A 31 -6.62 -5.13 3.44
CA THR A 31 -7.04 -6.43 3.97
C THR A 31 -7.09 -7.50 2.86
N LYS A 32 -7.68 -7.17 1.70
CA LYS A 32 -7.72 -8.08 0.54
C LYS A 32 -6.34 -8.40 -0.01
N SER A 33 -5.43 -7.42 -0.04
CA SER A 33 -4.06 -7.62 -0.50
C SER A 33 -3.31 -8.61 0.40
N ILE A 34 -3.53 -8.52 1.73
CA ILE A 34 -2.97 -9.45 2.71
C ILE A 34 -3.56 -10.85 2.54
N LEU A 35 -4.89 -10.95 2.40
CA LEU A 35 -5.57 -12.23 2.24
C LEU A 35 -5.24 -12.93 0.92
N LEU A 36 -4.78 -12.19 -0.10
CA LEU A 36 -4.31 -12.78 -1.35
C LEU A 36 -3.06 -13.65 -1.16
N GLY A 37 -2.21 -13.29 -0.19
CA GLY A 37 -1.00 -14.02 0.18
C GLY A 37 0.10 -13.97 -0.89
N GLY A 38 1.23 -14.63 -0.59
CA GLY A 38 2.43 -14.60 -1.44
C GLY A 38 3.24 -13.32 -1.21
N ASP A 39 3.58 -12.62 -2.28
CA ASP A 39 4.28 -11.31 -2.29
C ASP A 39 3.38 -10.18 -1.77
N THR A 40 3.13 -10.26 -0.46
CA THR A 40 2.07 -9.52 0.22
C THR A 40 2.48 -8.09 0.48
N ASP A 41 3.73 -7.86 0.88
CA ASP A 41 4.29 -6.53 1.14
C ASP A 41 4.35 -5.69 -0.13
N SER A 42 4.84 -6.23 -1.25
CA SER A 42 4.85 -5.53 -2.53
C SER A 42 3.42 -5.27 -3.04
N THR A 43 2.55 -6.28 -3.01
CA THR A 43 1.17 -6.11 -3.49
C THR A 43 0.41 -5.10 -2.64
N ALA A 44 0.47 -5.20 -1.30
CA ALA A 44 -0.24 -4.30 -0.41
C ALA A 44 0.28 -2.85 -0.48
N SER A 45 1.60 -2.65 -0.54
CA SER A 45 2.19 -1.31 -0.62
C SER A 45 1.77 -0.58 -1.90
N ILE A 46 1.79 -1.26 -3.05
CA ILE A 46 1.38 -0.66 -4.34
C ILE A 46 -0.13 -0.38 -4.35
N VAL A 47 -0.97 -1.34 -3.93
CA VAL A 47 -2.44 -1.15 -3.87
C VAL A 47 -2.79 0.03 -2.96
N CYS A 48 -2.17 0.12 -1.78
CA CYS A 48 -2.44 1.22 -0.85
C CYS A 48 -1.99 2.56 -1.42
N GLY A 49 -0.81 2.64 -2.03
CA GLY A 49 -0.30 3.85 -2.66
C GLY A 49 -1.25 4.38 -3.75
N ILE A 50 -1.74 3.50 -4.63
CA ILE A 50 -2.66 3.89 -5.71
C ILE A 50 -3.99 4.42 -5.17
N ILE A 51 -4.58 3.73 -4.19
CA ILE A 51 -5.88 4.12 -3.64
C ILE A 51 -5.78 5.40 -2.80
N ALA A 52 -4.71 5.52 -1.99
CA ALA A 52 -4.50 6.66 -1.11
C ALA A 52 -4.32 8.00 -1.86
N ILE A 53 -3.88 7.98 -3.13
CA ILE A 53 -3.78 9.19 -3.96
C ILE A 53 -5.14 9.87 -4.12
N ASN A 54 -6.23 9.10 -4.26
CA ASN A 54 -7.57 9.66 -4.46
C ASN A 54 -8.35 9.79 -3.15
N GLU A 55 -8.19 8.84 -2.24
CA GLU A 55 -9.06 8.68 -1.05
C GLU A 55 -8.40 9.23 0.22
N GLY A 56 -7.12 9.60 0.14
CA GLY A 56 -6.30 9.94 1.30
C GLY A 56 -6.05 8.74 2.21
N LEU A 57 -5.53 9.03 3.41
CA LEU A 57 -5.14 8.03 4.40
C LEU A 57 -6.16 7.86 5.54
N ASN A 58 -7.31 8.54 5.48
CA ASN A 58 -8.26 8.64 6.60
C ASN A 58 -8.87 7.31 7.03
N SER A 59 -8.99 6.35 6.11
CA SER A 59 -9.51 5.01 6.41
C SER A 59 -8.40 4.01 6.80
N LEU A 60 -7.13 4.44 6.80
CA LEU A 60 -6.05 3.56 7.24
C LEU A 60 -6.06 3.46 8.78
N PRO A 61 -5.99 2.25 9.37
CA PRO A 61 -5.88 2.10 10.82
C PRO A 61 -4.71 2.89 11.39
N SER A 62 -4.97 3.73 12.41
CA SER A 62 -3.96 4.68 12.94
C SER A 62 -2.69 4.00 13.42
N PHE A 63 -2.78 2.77 13.94
CA PHE A 63 -1.62 2.02 14.41
C PHE A 63 -0.57 1.76 13.31
N LEU A 64 -0.98 1.68 12.03
CA LEU A 64 -0.05 1.51 10.91
C LEU A 64 0.82 2.74 10.70
N PHE A 65 0.37 3.91 11.14
CA PHE A 65 1.13 5.14 11.13
C PHE A 65 1.87 5.35 12.45
N ASP A 66 1.18 5.18 13.57
CA ASP A 66 1.73 5.44 14.91
C ASP A 66 2.90 4.51 15.25
N LYS A 67 2.83 3.26 14.77
CA LYS A 67 3.83 2.21 15.05
C LYS A 67 4.76 1.92 13.87
N LEU A 68 4.70 2.71 12.79
CA LEU A 68 5.66 2.57 11.70
C LEU A 68 7.07 2.84 12.22
N GLU A 69 8.02 1.97 11.86
CA GLU A 69 9.43 2.13 12.20
C GLU A 69 9.93 3.53 11.77
N ASN A 70 10.79 4.12 12.60
CA ASN A 70 11.26 5.49 12.38
C ASN A 70 12.80 5.58 12.35
N ASP A 71 13.43 4.53 11.83
CA ASP A 71 14.87 4.53 11.54
C ASP A 71 15.17 5.39 10.30
N LYS A 72 16.39 5.29 9.75
CA LYS A 72 16.91 6.15 8.67
C LYS A 72 15.93 6.41 7.50
N TYR A 73 15.11 5.43 7.13
CA TYR A 73 14.14 5.51 6.02
C TYR A 73 12.69 5.27 6.48
N GLY A 74 12.40 5.53 7.75
CA GLY A 74 11.10 5.31 8.37
C GLY A 74 10.10 6.45 8.19
N ARG A 75 9.11 6.51 9.08
CA ARG A 75 7.96 7.44 9.00
C ARG A 75 8.34 8.89 8.70
N ASP A 76 9.22 9.49 9.49
CA ASP A 76 9.52 10.92 9.38
C ASP A 76 10.30 11.23 8.09
N TYR A 77 11.18 10.31 7.68
CA TYR A 77 11.84 10.39 6.38
C TYR A 77 10.82 10.39 5.23
N LEU A 78 9.84 9.47 5.27
CA LEU A 78 8.80 9.37 4.24
C LEU A 78 7.92 10.62 4.17
N ILE A 79 7.54 11.20 5.32
CA ILE A 79 6.78 12.46 5.39
C ILE A 79 7.56 13.60 4.77
N SER A 80 8.83 13.78 5.18
CA SER A 80 9.70 14.83 4.63
C SER A 80 9.89 14.67 3.13
N LEU A 81 10.12 13.45 2.65
CA LEU A 81 10.28 13.17 1.23
C LEU A 81 9.00 13.50 0.44
N GLY A 82 7.83 13.10 0.95
CA GLY A 82 6.55 13.43 0.34
C GLY A 82 6.30 14.94 0.23
N GLN A 83 6.63 15.70 1.28
CA GLN A 83 6.54 17.16 1.27
C GLN A 83 7.47 17.79 0.22
N GLN A 84 8.70 17.30 0.10
CA GLN A 84 9.66 17.77 -0.90
C GLN A 84 9.21 17.46 -2.34
N LEU A 85 8.62 16.28 -2.56
CA LEU A 85 8.09 15.88 -3.86
C LEU A 85 6.84 16.68 -4.24
N SER A 86 5.98 17.01 -3.28
CA SER A 86 4.78 17.83 -3.50
C SER A 86 5.08 19.32 -3.71
N ALA A 87 6.24 19.79 -3.25
CA ALA A 87 6.68 21.17 -3.41
C ALA A 87 7.36 21.46 -4.77
N LYS A 88 7.52 20.43 -5.61
CA LYS A 88 8.01 20.55 -6.99
C LYS A 88 6.84 20.57 -7.97
#